data_AF-A0A1Q5T0N6-F1
#
_entry.id   AF-A0A1Q5T0N6-F1
#
_cell.length_a   1.000
_cell.length_b   1.000
_cell.length_c   1.000
_cell.angle_alpha   90.00
_cell.angle_beta   90.00
_cell.angle_gamma   90.00
#
_symmetry.space_group_name_H-M   'P 1'
#
loop_
_entity.id
_entity.type
_entity.pdbx_description
1 polymer ?
#
loop_
_entity_poly.entity_id
_entity_poly.type
_entity_poly.pdbx_seq_one_letter_code
_entity_poly.pdbx_strand_id
1 'polypeptide(L)'
;MPTTQILRPEAKSVAVSSSRPAVMASLESSSPTTPAEDMSVELPIDITGPSPAPRAGQTVFERMLVNFAGIAGGKTLTQSMGVQPTYASWIGASYGLTQGTFVLISGRLGDVYGYRELVLAGGAWLAITTLASAFCGKEFFAFIIMRALGGLGGAFIMPNAVAMISSTNPPGRVRNLSLGLFGASAPIGGYFGALFLGAFMEKTDWKWFFVFTSGLGIATSLAIWLLSMRETPVDQHGKIDCVGSALGTSSLILFNFVWK
;
A
#
# COMPACT_ATOMS: atom_id res chain seq x y z
N MET A 1 -64.04 -59.26 -60.95
CA MET A 1 -64.37 -60.24 -59.90
C MET A 1 -63.27 -61.29 -59.87
N PRO A 2 -62.84 -61.90 -58.74
CA PRO A 2 -63.25 -61.72 -57.34
C PRO A 2 -62.08 -61.61 -56.32
N THR A 3 -62.46 -61.37 -55.06
CA THR A 3 -61.81 -61.51 -53.73
C THR A 3 -60.96 -62.78 -53.53
N THR A 4 -59.92 -62.76 -52.67
CA THR A 4 -59.63 -63.76 -51.59
C THR A 4 -58.39 -63.41 -50.74
N GLN A 5 -58.65 -63.23 -49.43
CA GLN A 5 -57.96 -63.61 -48.19
C GLN A 5 -56.46 -64.04 -48.06
N ILE A 6 -55.85 -63.51 -46.97
CA ILE A 6 -55.20 -64.17 -45.81
C ILE A 6 -54.01 -65.12 -46.05
N LEU A 7 -52.91 -64.89 -45.29
CA LEU A 7 -52.22 -65.92 -44.49
C LEU A 7 -51.27 -65.31 -43.44
N ARG A 8 -51.54 -65.67 -42.17
CA ARG A 8 -50.64 -65.61 -41.00
C ARG A 8 -49.54 -66.66 -41.13
N PRO A 9 -48.42 -66.51 -40.37
CA PRO A 9 -48.15 -67.45 -39.26
C PRO A 9 -47.60 -66.71 -38.01
N GLU A 10 -48.10 -66.88 -36.78
CA GLU A 10 -47.87 -68.01 -35.82
C GLU A 10 -46.40 -68.46 -35.77
N ALA A 11 -45.58 -67.87 -34.91
CA ALA A 11 -45.27 -68.33 -33.55
C ALA A 11 -44.12 -69.36 -33.47
N LYS A 12 -42.97 -68.91 -32.93
CA LYS A 12 -42.05 -69.76 -32.17
C LYS A 12 -41.55 -68.99 -30.95
N SER A 13 -41.78 -69.59 -29.80
CA SER A 13 -41.38 -69.14 -28.48
C SER A 13 -39.87 -69.07 -28.33
N VAL A 14 -39.38 -68.01 -27.68
CA VAL A 14 -38.13 -68.05 -26.93
C VAL A 14 -38.41 -67.49 -25.55
N ALA A 15 -38.03 -68.29 -24.56
CA ALA A 15 -38.36 -68.20 -23.17
C ALA A 15 -37.87 -66.91 -22.49
N VAL A 16 -38.68 -66.48 -21.53
CA VAL A 16 -38.34 -65.55 -20.45
C VAL A 16 -37.10 -66.05 -19.72
N SER A 17 -36.01 -65.28 -19.77
CA SER A 17 -34.90 -65.37 -18.82
C SER A 17 -34.80 -64.06 -18.08
N SER A 18 -35.15 -64.11 -16.80
CA SER A 18 -35.11 -63.00 -15.86
C SER A 18 -33.67 -62.58 -15.59
N SER A 19 -33.30 -61.39 -16.05
CA SER A 19 -32.08 -60.71 -15.60
C SER A 19 -32.22 -59.20 -15.72
N ARG A 20 -33.00 -58.61 -14.81
CA ARG A 20 -32.72 -57.25 -14.31
C ARG A 20 -32.50 -57.39 -12.81
N PRO A 21 -31.23 -57.29 -12.35
CA PRO A 21 -30.96 -56.27 -11.33
C PRO A 21 -29.50 -55.75 -11.43
N ALA A 22 -29.14 -55.01 -12.47
CA ALA A 22 -27.84 -54.33 -12.52
C ALA A 22 -27.94 -52.91 -13.09
N VAL A 23 -28.77 -52.72 -14.13
CA VAL A 23 -28.86 -51.41 -14.81
C VAL A 23 -29.77 -50.41 -14.09
N MET A 24 -30.79 -50.87 -13.34
CA MET A 24 -31.67 -49.96 -12.57
C MET A 24 -31.02 -49.44 -11.29
N ALA A 25 -30.03 -50.16 -10.73
CA ALA A 25 -29.26 -49.68 -9.57
C ALA A 25 -28.33 -48.50 -9.91
N SER A 26 -28.08 -48.25 -11.19
CA SER A 26 -27.17 -47.19 -11.64
C SER A 26 -27.87 -45.87 -11.96
N LEU A 27 -29.22 -45.84 -12.03
CA LEU A 27 -29.98 -44.66 -12.46
C LEU A 27 -30.80 -44.00 -11.33
N GLU A 28 -30.82 -44.58 -10.13
CA GLU A 28 -31.50 -44.01 -8.95
C GLU A 28 -30.57 -43.16 -8.06
N SER A 29 -29.29 -43.00 -8.44
CA SER A 29 -28.31 -42.24 -7.64
C SER A 29 -28.11 -40.79 -8.08
N SER A 30 -28.89 -40.30 -9.05
CA SER A 30 -28.70 -38.96 -9.63
C SER A 30 -29.99 -38.12 -9.60
N SER A 31 -30.32 -37.55 -8.45
CA SER A 31 -31.04 -36.27 -8.32
C SER A 31 -30.60 -35.55 -7.03
N PRO A 32 -30.63 -34.21 -6.99
CA PRO A 32 -29.76 -33.42 -6.12
C PRO A 32 -30.36 -33.23 -4.73
N THR A 33 -29.85 -33.98 -3.75
CA THR A 33 -30.12 -33.73 -2.34
C THR A 33 -29.12 -32.68 -1.85
N THR A 34 -29.63 -31.51 -1.49
CA THR A 34 -28.93 -30.45 -0.77
C THR A 34 -28.21 -31.03 0.46
N PRO A 35 -26.88 -30.96 0.55
CA PRO A 35 -26.18 -31.13 1.82
C PRO A 35 -26.16 -29.75 2.49
N ALA A 36 -27.18 -29.47 3.30
CA ALA A 36 -26.94 -28.69 4.50
C ALA A 36 -26.17 -29.62 5.46
N GLU A 37 -25.12 -29.11 6.10
CA GLU A 37 -24.18 -29.87 6.96
C GLU A 37 -23.19 -30.78 6.21
N ASP A 38 -22.19 -30.17 5.58
CA ASP A 38 -20.79 -30.33 6.01
C ASP A 38 -19.93 -29.31 5.24
N MET A 39 -20.03 -28.04 5.63
CA MET A 39 -19.11 -27.00 5.19
C MET A 39 -18.12 -26.69 6.30
N SER A 40 -17.68 -27.74 6.98
CA SER A 40 -16.42 -27.78 7.73
C SER A 40 -15.29 -27.95 6.71
N VAL A 41 -15.19 -27.05 5.73
CA VAL A 41 -13.90 -26.82 5.10
C VAL A 41 -13.09 -26.19 6.21
N GLU A 42 -12.41 -27.04 6.99
CA GLU A 42 -11.23 -26.65 7.75
C GLU A 42 -10.30 -25.99 6.73
N LEU A 43 -10.44 -24.67 6.59
CA LEU A 43 -9.37 -23.85 6.08
C LEU A 43 -8.18 -24.24 6.94
N PRO A 44 -7.06 -24.72 6.37
CA PRO A 44 -5.81 -24.73 7.10
C PRO A 44 -5.41 -23.26 7.23
N ILE A 45 -6.10 -22.53 8.13
CA ILE A 45 -5.58 -21.31 8.72
C ILE A 45 -4.49 -21.83 9.64
N ASP A 46 -3.33 -22.09 9.05
CA ASP A 46 -2.10 -22.16 9.81
C ASP A 46 -1.80 -20.74 10.30
N ILE A 47 -2.42 -20.39 11.43
CA ILE A 47 -2.14 -19.20 12.25
C ILE A 47 -0.82 -19.36 13.04
N THR A 48 -0.10 -20.47 12.84
CA THR A 48 1.12 -20.83 13.58
C THR A 48 2.43 -20.57 12.83
N GLY A 49 2.40 -20.09 11.59
CA GLY A 49 3.53 -19.35 11.02
C GLY A 49 3.64 -17.95 11.65
N PRO A 50 4.85 -17.41 11.92
CA PRO A 50 4.99 -16.11 12.58
C PRO A 50 4.18 -15.05 11.83
N SER A 51 3.11 -14.54 12.43
CA SER A 51 2.21 -13.61 11.75
C SER A 51 3.01 -12.41 11.22
N PRO A 52 2.83 -11.98 9.96
CA PRO A 52 3.45 -10.75 9.46
C PRO A 52 2.79 -9.47 10.00
N ALA A 53 1.74 -9.59 10.84
CA ALA A 53 0.96 -8.49 11.41
C ALA A 53 1.78 -7.33 12.02
N PRO A 54 2.90 -7.54 12.75
CA PRO A 54 3.69 -6.41 13.27
C PRO A 54 4.40 -5.60 12.17
N ARG A 55 4.64 -6.17 10.97
CA ARG A 55 5.38 -5.51 9.87
C ARG A 55 4.51 -4.56 9.06
N ALA A 56 3.26 -4.96 8.79
CA ALA A 56 2.29 -4.07 8.14
C ALA A 56 1.99 -2.86 9.03
N GLY A 57 1.82 -3.06 10.35
CA GLY A 57 1.59 -1.97 11.30
C GLY A 57 2.71 -0.92 11.30
N GLN A 58 3.97 -1.31 11.11
CA GLN A 58 5.11 -0.38 11.08
C GLN A 58 5.09 0.53 9.86
N THR A 59 4.85 -0.03 8.66
CA THR A 59 4.74 0.78 7.43
C THR A 59 3.55 1.74 7.46
N VAL A 60 2.43 1.31 8.05
CA VAL A 60 1.24 2.13 8.30
C VAL A 60 1.59 3.28 9.24
N PHE A 61 2.31 2.99 10.34
CA PHE A 61 2.73 4.00 11.30
C PHE A 61 3.77 4.97 10.73
N GLU A 62 4.74 4.48 9.97
CA GLU A 62 5.72 5.33 9.29
C GLU A 62 5.05 6.25 8.28
N ARG A 63 4.09 5.75 7.47
CA ARG A 63 3.30 6.59 6.55
C ARG A 63 2.45 7.62 7.30
N MET A 64 1.93 7.25 8.46
CA MET A 64 1.23 8.19 9.35
C MET A 64 2.18 9.31 9.78
N LEU A 65 3.44 9.03 10.11
CA LEU A 65 4.44 10.04 10.46
C LEU A 65 4.85 10.93 9.28
N VAL A 66 5.02 10.34 8.09
CA VAL A 66 5.32 11.11 6.88
C VAL A 66 4.20 12.13 6.60
N ASN A 67 2.94 11.73 6.79
CA ASN A 67 1.80 12.64 6.65
C ASN A 67 1.62 13.58 7.85
N PHE A 68 2.03 13.18 9.05
CA PHE A 68 2.09 14.05 10.23
C PHE A 68 3.03 15.24 10.00
N ALA A 69 4.15 15.02 9.30
CA ALA A 69 5.07 16.06 8.85
C ALA A 69 4.53 16.88 7.66
N GLY A 70 3.52 16.38 6.95
CA GLY A 70 2.81 17.05 5.86
C GLY A 70 1.87 18.12 6.39
N ILE A 71 2.39 19.33 6.55
CA ILE A 71 1.82 20.40 7.38
C ILE A 71 0.39 20.81 7.00
N ALA A 72 -0.54 20.52 7.89
CA ALA A 72 -1.77 21.28 8.08
C ALA A 72 -1.51 22.35 9.16
N GLY A 73 -1.31 23.61 8.74
CA GLY A 73 -0.96 24.72 9.64
C GLY A 73 -0.09 25.84 9.03
N GLY A 74 0.10 25.82 7.71
CA GLY A 74 1.01 26.73 7.01
C GLY A 74 0.76 28.22 7.27
N LYS A 75 -0.50 28.64 7.50
CA LYS A 75 -0.84 30.06 7.75
C LYS A 75 -0.26 30.58 9.06
N THR A 76 -0.46 29.86 10.17
CA THR A 76 0.06 30.22 11.49
C THR A 76 1.59 30.23 11.49
N LEU A 77 2.20 29.27 10.79
CA LEU A 77 3.64 29.19 10.63
C LEU A 77 4.22 30.32 9.77
N THR A 78 3.55 30.71 8.67
CA THR A 78 3.97 31.90 7.90
C THR A 78 3.83 33.18 8.72
N GLN A 79 2.78 33.30 9.54
CA GLN A 79 2.56 34.46 10.40
C GLN A 79 3.64 34.56 11.48
N SER A 80 4.05 33.44 12.09
CA SER A 80 5.14 33.44 13.10
C SER A 80 6.51 33.77 12.50
N MET A 81 6.70 33.53 11.21
CA MET A 81 7.90 33.94 10.45
C MET A 81 7.80 35.37 9.88
N GLY A 82 6.67 36.07 10.02
CA GLY A 82 6.45 37.42 9.48
C GLY A 82 6.23 37.47 7.97
N VAL A 83 5.84 36.35 7.35
CA VAL A 83 5.66 36.21 5.90
C VAL A 83 4.20 36.37 5.52
N GLN A 84 3.97 36.90 4.32
CA GLN A 84 2.62 37.09 3.78
C GLN A 84 1.86 35.74 3.69
N PRO A 85 0.58 35.66 4.11
CA PRO A 85 -0.17 34.40 4.13
C PRO A 85 -0.34 33.73 2.76
N THR A 86 -0.19 34.49 1.66
CA THR A 86 -0.17 33.98 0.29
C THR A 86 0.87 32.89 0.09
N TYR A 87 2.01 32.97 0.78
CA TYR A 87 3.09 31.99 0.66
C TYR A 87 2.87 30.72 1.50
N ALA A 88 1.85 30.67 2.35
CA ALA A 88 1.58 29.50 3.21
C ALA A 88 1.34 28.20 2.42
N SER A 89 0.78 28.32 1.21
CA SER A 89 0.54 27.19 0.31
C SER A 89 1.83 26.52 -0.17
N TRP A 90 2.94 27.27 -0.24
CA TRP A 90 4.24 26.75 -0.68
C TRP A 90 4.88 25.79 0.33
N ILE A 91 4.52 25.88 1.60
CA ILE A 91 5.04 24.99 2.65
C ILE A 91 4.64 23.54 2.37
N GLY A 92 3.36 23.30 2.06
CA GLY A 92 2.87 21.96 1.69
C GLY A 92 3.15 21.61 0.24
N ALA A 93 3.02 22.58 -0.68
CA ALA A 93 3.18 22.32 -2.11
C ALA A 93 4.61 21.92 -2.49
N SER A 94 5.64 22.53 -1.90
CA SER A 94 7.05 22.19 -2.20
C SER A 94 7.38 20.73 -1.86
N TYR A 95 6.87 20.25 -0.73
CA TYR A 95 6.99 18.85 -0.32
C TYR A 95 6.25 17.91 -1.28
N GLY A 96 4.98 18.22 -1.61
CA GLY A 96 4.18 17.37 -2.52
C GLY A 96 4.74 17.33 -3.94
N LEU A 97 5.25 18.45 -4.45
CA LEU A 97 5.87 18.56 -5.78
C LEU A 97 7.06 17.63 -5.92
N THR A 98 7.98 17.69 -4.96
CA THR A 98 9.18 16.84 -4.95
C THR A 98 8.83 15.38 -4.67
N GLN A 99 7.94 15.12 -3.72
CA GLN A 99 7.47 13.77 -3.44
C GLN A 99 6.90 13.09 -4.68
N GLY A 100 6.00 13.76 -5.41
CA GLY A 100 5.42 13.22 -6.65
C GLY A 100 6.48 13.01 -7.72
N THR A 101 7.31 14.03 -7.98
CA THR A 101 8.32 14.03 -9.05
C THR A 101 9.30 12.85 -8.95
N PHE A 102 9.71 12.49 -7.73
CA PHE A 102 10.69 11.43 -7.48
C PHE A 102 10.05 10.05 -7.19
N VAL A 103 8.73 9.94 -7.12
CA VAL A 103 8.03 8.70 -6.76
C VAL A 103 8.23 7.56 -7.77
N LEU A 104 8.38 7.91 -9.05
CA LEU A 104 8.59 6.91 -10.11
C LEU A 104 10.01 6.35 -10.05
N ILE A 105 11.00 7.22 -9.85
CA ILE A 105 12.41 6.83 -9.73
C ILE A 105 12.59 5.95 -8.48
N SER A 106 11.98 6.35 -7.37
CA SER A 106 12.13 5.66 -6.09
C SER A 106 11.55 4.25 -6.10
N GLY A 107 10.43 4.02 -6.79
CA GLY A 107 9.84 2.69 -6.93
C GLY A 107 10.80 1.73 -7.63
N ARG A 108 11.36 2.15 -8.77
CA ARG A 108 12.33 1.32 -9.50
C ARG A 108 13.62 1.10 -8.72
N LEU A 109 14.06 2.12 -7.98
CA LEU A 109 15.24 2.02 -7.12
C LEU A 109 15.01 0.99 -5.99
N GLY A 110 13.79 0.88 -5.47
CA GLY A 110 13.41 -0.15 -4.50
C GLY A 110 13.42 -1.56 -5.05
N ASP A 111 13.00 -1.76 -6.31
CA ASP A 111 13.03 -3.09 -6.94
C ASP A 111 14.46 -3.66 -7.05
N VAL A 112 15.45 -2.77 -7.30
CA VAL A 112 16.85 -3.14 -7.52
C VAL A 112 17.64 -3.23 -6.21
N TYR A 113 17.52 -2.24 -5.33
CA TYR A 113 18.31 -2.17 -4.08
C TYR A 113 17.61 -2.81 -2.88
N GLY A 114 16.32 -3.12 -2.99
CA GLY A 114 15.49 -3.65 -1.92
C GLY A 114 14.64 -2.56 -1.25
N TYR A 115 13.36 -2.88 -1.04
CA TYR A 115 12.38 -1.93 -0.50
C TYR A 115 12.70 -1.48 0.93
N ARG A 116 13.14 -2.41 1.79
CA ARG A 116 13.51 -2.12 3.19
C ARG A 116 14.61 -1.06 3.31
N GLU A 117 15.69 -1.20 2.55
CA GLU A 117 16.84 -0.29 2.62
C GLU A 117 16.46 1.12 2.13
N LEU A 118 15.59 1.21 1.11
CA LEU A 118 15.10 2.50 0.61
C LEU A 118 14.12 3.18 1.56
N VAL A 119 13.25 2.43 2.22
CA VAL A 119 12.38 2.96 3.28
C VAL A 119 13.24 3.55 4.41
N LEU A 120 14.27 2.83 4.87
CA LEU A 120 15.19 3.31 5.90
C LEU A 120 16.01 4.53 5.46
N ALA A 121 16.53 4.53 4.23
CA ALA A 121 17.25 5.67 3.66
C ALA A 121 16.35 6.90 3.53
N GLY A 122 15.11 6.71 3.08
CA GLY A 122 14.09 7.75 3.00
C GLY A 122 13.71 8.31 4.36
N GLY A 123 13.53 7.44 5.36
CA GLY A 123 13.25 7.82 6.76
C GLY A 123 14.38 8.62 7.39
N ALA A 124 15.63 8.17 7.22
CA ALA A 124 16.81 8.90 7.69
C ALA A 124 16.94 10.28 7.01
N TRP A 125 16.75 10.34 5.69
CA TRP A 125 16.78 11.60 4.94
C TRP A 125 15.68 12.57 5.39
N LEU A 126 14.46 12.07 5.58
CA LEU A 126 13.34 12.86 6.06
C LEU A 126 13.60 13.38 7.48
N ALA A 127 14.19 12.58 8.37
CA ALA A 127 14.56 13.01 9.71
C ALA A 127 15.61 14.15 9.66
N ILE A 128 16.69 13.97 8.90
CA ILE A 128 17.75 14.98 8.77
C ILE A 128 17.19 16.31 8.24
N THR A 129 16.40 16.25 7.17
CA THR A 129 15.80 17.46 6.55
C THR A 129 14.77 18.12 7.45
N THR A 130 13.98 17.34 8.20
CA THR A 130 13.02 17.85 9.18
C THR A 130 13.73 18.54 10.33
N LEU A 131 14.82 17.94 10.83
CA LEU A 131 15.66 18.53 11.86
C LEU A 131 16.33 19.83 11.36
N ALA A 132 16.92 19.80 10.16
CA ALA A 132 17.52 20.98 9.54
C ALA A 132 16.50 22.12 9.35
N SER A 133 15.25 21.80 9.04
CA SER A 133 14.18 22.79 8.94
C SER A 133 13.89 23.50 10.27
N ALA A 134 14.07 22.83 11.42
CA ALA A 134 13.93 23.46 12.73
C ALA A 134 15.01 24.53 12.97
N PHE A 135 16.18 24.35 12.36
CA PHE A 135 17.32 25.27 12.48
C PHE A 135 17.34 26.39 11.43
N CYS A 136 16.46 26.38 10.42
CA CYS A 136 16.39 27.41 9.38
C CYS A 136 15.99 28.81 9.90
N GLY A 137 15.54 28.95 11.15
CA GLY A 137 15.25 30.25 11.74
C GLY A 137 14.09 30.96 11.03
N LYS A 138 14.20 32.28 10.80
CA LYS A 138 13.16 33.09 10.15
C LYS A 138 13.27 33.13 8.62
N GLU A 139 14.27 32.47 8.04
CA GLU A 139 14.49 32.47 6.59
C GLU A 139 13.51 31.51 5.90
N PHE A 140 12.42 32.08 5.40
CA PHE A 140 11.32 31.32 4.79
C PHE A 140 11.73 30.53 3.53
N PHE A 141 12.60 31.09 2.69
CA PHE A 141 13.07 30.41 1.49
C PHE A 141 13.94 29.19 1.84
N ALA A 142 14.84 29.31 2.82
CA ALA A 142 15.64 28.19 3.30
C ALA A 142 14.74 27.07 3.84
N PHE A 143 13.68 27.45 4.58
CA PHE A 143 12.69 26.50 5.08
C PHE A 143 11.94 25.77 3.96
N ILE A 144 11.49 26.46 2.90
CA ILE A 144 10.86 25.83 1.73
C ILE A 144 11.82 24.86 1.06
N ILE A 145 13.10 25.22 0.89
CA ILE A 145 14.08 24.33 0.28
C ILE A 145 14.25 23.07 1.12
N MET A 146 14.32 23.18 2.45
CA MET A 146 14.38 22.02 3.32
C MET A 146 13.10 21.16 3.24
N ARG A 147 11.93 21.77 3.00
CA ARG A 147 10.69 21.02 2.75
C ARG A 147 10.70 20.28 1.42
N ALA A 148 11.20 20.92 0.37
CA ALA A 148 11.41 20.29 -0.93
C ALA A 148 12.38 19.11 -0.80
N LEU A 149 13.49 19.29 -0.06
CA LEU A 149 14.43 18.20 0.21
C LEU A 149 13.80 17.07 1.03
N GLY A 150 12.94 17.40 2.01
CA GLY A 150 12.18 16.40 2.77
C GLY A 150 11.21 15.58 1.91
N GLY A 151 10.65 16.18 0.86
CA GLY A 151 9.78 15.47 -0.09
C GLY A 151 10.47 14.31 -0.80
N LEU A 152 11.79 14.38 -1.03
CA LEU A 152 12.56 13.24 -1.56
C LEU A 152 12.53 12.03 -0.60
N GLY A 153 12.63 12.27 0.71
CA GLY A 153 12.51 11.19 1.70
C GLY A 153 11.13 10.55 1.66
N GLY A 154 10.08 11.37 1.53
CA GLY A 154 8.71 10.90 1.32
C GLY A 154 8.52 10.10 0.02
N ALA A 155 9.22 10.47 -1.05
CA ALA A 155 9.20 9.76 -2.33
C ALA A 155 9.83 8.38 -2.20
N PHE A 156 10.89 8.22 -1.40
CA PHE A 156 11.51 6.91 -1.14
C PHE A 156 10.65 6.02 -0.24
N ILE A 157 9.93 6.59 0.73
CA ILE A 157 9.12 5.77 1.65
C ILE A 157 7.85 5.25 0.98
N MET A 158 7.09 6.11 0.28
CA MET A 158 5.73 5.80 -0.20
C MET A 158 5.60 4.54 -1.08
N PRO A 159 6.26 4.43 -2.25
CA PRO A 159 6.10 3.29 -3.14
C PRO A 159 6.76 2.04 -2.57
N ASN A 160 7.88 2.19 -1.85
CA ASN A 160 8.62 1.08 -1.27
C ASN A 160 7.88 0.47 -0.06
N ALA A 161 7.18 1.28 0.73
CA ALA A 161 6.32 0.77 1.79
C ALA A 161 5.14 -0.04 1.23
N VAL A 162 4.50 0.42 0.13
CA VAL A 162 3.44 -0.34 -0.56
C VAL A 162 3.97 -1.67 -1.11
N ALA A 163 5.15 -1.64 -1.72
CA ALA A 163 5.81 -2.83 -2.24
C ALA A 163 6.14 -3.83 -1.13
N MET A 164 6.68 -3.34 0.00
CA MET A 164 7.01 -4.17 1.17
C MET A 164 5.77 -4.80 1.83
N ILE A 165 4.65 -4.07 1.90
CA ILE A 165 3.36 -4.64 2.36
C ILE A 165 2.88 -5.73 1.37
N SER A 166 3.04 -5.48 0.07
CA SER A 166 2.58 -6.39 -0.98
C SER A 166 3.44 -7.64 -1.12
N SER A 167 4.74 -7.56 -0.83
CA SER A 167 5.67 -8.71 -0.82
C SER A 167 5.47 -9.57 0.43
N THR A 168 5.20 -8.94 1.57
CA THR A 168 5.06 -9.63 2.87
C THR A 168 3.70 -10.33 3.02
N ASN A 169 2.63 -9.80 2.41
CA ASN A 169 1.27 -10.35 2.57
C ASN A 169 0.82 -11.13 1.32
N PRO A 170 0.39 -12.39 1.46
CA PRO A 170 -0.10 -13.17 0.32
C PRO A 170 -1.37 -12.54 -0.30
N PRO A 171 -1.62 -12.78 -1.60
CA PRO A 171 -2.81 -12.27 -2.26
C PRO A 171 -4.08 -12.78 -1.57
N GLY A 172 -4.98 -11.86 -1.18
CA GLY A 172 -6.21 -12.20 -0.46
C GLY A 172 -6.71 -11.06 0.42
N ARG A 173 -7.64 -11.40 1.32
CA ARG A 173 -8.30 -10.42 2.22
C ARG A 173 -7.31 -9.68 3.13
N VAL A 174 -6.25 -10.36 3.59
CA VAL A 174 -5.23 -9.80 4.48
C VAL A 174 -4.45 -8.67 3.79
N ARG A 175 -3.97 -8.88 2.55
CA ARG A 175 -3.27 -7.85 1.78
C ARG A 175 -4.14 -6.63 1.51
N ASN A 176 -5.40 -6.83 1.13
CA ASN A 176 -6.34 -5.73 0.89
C ASN A 176 -6.61 -4.93 2.16
N LEU A 177 -6.74 -5.60 3.32
CA LEU A 177 -6.89 -4.93 4.60
C LEU A 177 -5.63 -4.16 5.00
N SER A 178 -4.44 -4.73 4.81
CA SER A 178 -3.17 -4.04 5.10
C SER A 178 -2.97 -2.81 4.23
N LEU A 179 -3.27 -2.90 2.93
CA LEU A 179 -3.23 -1.74 2.02
C LEU A 179 -4.32 -0.71 2.35
N GLY A 180 -5.50 -1.16 2.77
CA GLY A 180 -6.58 -0.29 3.25
C GLY A 180 -6.19 0.48 4.51
N LEU A 181 -5.62 -0.18 5.51
CA LEU A 181 -5.08 0.43 6.73
C LEU A 181 -3.93 1.39 6.40
N PHE A 182 -3.06 1.00 5.47
CA PHE A 182 -1.99 1.85 4.97
C PHE A 182 -2.54 3.11 4.29
N GLY A 183 -3.62 3.00 3.51
CA GLY A 183 -4.33 4.15 2.93
C GLY A 183 -4.98 5.05 4.00
N ALA A 184 -5.63 4.46 5.00
CA ALA A 184 -6.28 5.18 6.09
C ALA A 184 -5.29 5.92 7.01
N SER A 185 -4.03 5.47 7.08
CA SER A 185 -2.99 6.11 7.89
C SER A 185 -2.67 7.55 7.50
N ALA A 186 -2.82 7.89 6.21
CA ALA A 186 -2.50 9.22 5.69
C ALA A 186 -3.40 10.32 6.27
N PRO A 187 -4.75 10.25 6.18
CA PRO A 187 -5.62 11.25 6.78
C PRO A 187 -5.51 11.28 8.30
N ILE A 188 -5.36 10.12 8.96
CA ILE A 188 -5.18 10.04 10.41
C ILE A 188 -3.93 10.81 10.83
N GLY A 189 -2.80 10.56 10.16
CA GLY A 189 -1.54 11.28 10.41
C GLY A 189 -1.66 12.78 10.18
N GLY A 190 -2.35 13.20 9.10
CA GLY A 190 -2.61 14.59 8.81
C GLY A 190 -3.44 15.30 9.90
N TYR A 191 -4.50 14.67 10.40
CA TYR A 191 -5.31 15.23 11.49
C TYR A 191 -4.53 15.34 12.80
N PHE A 192 -3.82 14.28 13.20
CA PHE A 192 -2.99 14.32 14.40
C PHE A 192 -1.87 15.36 14.26
N GLY A 193 -1.23 15.45 13.09
CA GLY A 193 -0.21 16.46 12.79
C GLY A 193 -0.74 17.89 12.93
N ALA A 194 -1.92 18.16 12.37
CA ALA A 194 -2.59 19.46 12.48
C ALA A 194 -2.88 19.84 13.95
N LEU A 195 -3.44 18.90 14.71
CA LEU A 195 -3.81 19.11 16.12
C LEU A 195 -2.57 19.34 16.99
N PHE A 196 -1.54 18.52 16.83
CA PHE A 196 -0.28 18.69 17.56
C PHE A 196 0.42 19.99 17.18
N LEU A 197 0.49 20.33 15.89
CA LEU A 197 1.09 21.58 15.45
C LEU A 197 0.35 22.79 16.04
N GLY A 198 -0.99 22.78 16.03
CA GLY A 198 -1.80 23.83 16.67
C GLY A 198 -1.50 23.97 18.16
N ALA A 199 -1.47 22.86 18.89
CA ALA A 199 -1.16 22.86 20.32
C ALA A 199 0.27 23.33 20.64
N PHE A 200 1.26 22.93 19.82
CA PHE A 200 2.64 23.39 19.96
C PHE A 200 2.75 24.89 19.68
N MET A 201 2.08 25.41 18.64
CA MET A 201 2.11 26.83 18.29
C MET A 201 1.54 27.74 19.38
N GLU A 202 0.60 27.25 20.19
CA GLU A 202 0.00 28.01 21.28
C GLU A 202 0.92 28.09 22.51
N LYS A 203 1.72 27.04 22.77
CA LYS A 203 2.49 26.89 24.02
C LYS A 203 3.99 26.98 23.86
N THR A 204 4.54 26.87 22.66
CA THR A 204 5.97 26.66 22.42
C THR A 204 6.39 27.16 21.03
N ASP A 205 7.69 27.39 20.81
CA ASP A 205 8.21 27.69 19.48
C ASP A 205 7.93 26.55 18.49
N TRP A 206 7.55 26.94 17.26
CA TRP A 206 7.30 26.04 16.13
C TRP A 206 8.43 25.06 15.82
N LYS A 207 9.67 25.39 16.22
CA LYS A 207 10.86 24.56 16.02
C LYS A 207 10.75 23.22 16.77
N TRP A 208 10.19 23.22 17.97
CA TRP A 208 10.08 22.02 18.80
C TRP A 208 9.17 20.97 18.19
N PHE A 209 8.14 21.39 17.44
CA PHE A 209 7.31 20.47 16.67
C PHE A 209 8.15 19.70 15.64
N PHE A 210 9.07 20.37 14.93
CA PHE A 210 9.94 19.72 13.95
C PHE A 210 10.99 18.83 14.60
N VAL A 211 11.55 19.25 15.75
CA VAL A 211 12.48 18.40 16.53
C VAL A 211 11.78 17.14 17.01
N PHE A 212 10.58 17.27 17.58
CA PHE A 212 9.77 16.14 18.03
C PHE A 212 9.40 15.20 16.87
N THR A 213 8.93 15.75 15.76
CA THR A 213 8.57 14.97 14.57
C THR A 213 9.79 14.24 13.99
N SER A 214 10.95 14.90 13.96
CA SER A 214 12.21 14.27 13.55
C SER A 214 12.60 13.12 14.47
N GLY A 215 12.49 13.29 15.79
CA GLY A 215 12.79 12.23 16.75
C GLY A 215 11.88 11.03 16.59
N LEU A 216 10.59 11.27 16.34
CA LEU A 216 9.60 10.22 16.09
C LEU A 216 9.89 9.46 14.78
N GLY A 217 10.30 10.16 13.72
CA GLY A 217 10.72 9.55 12.46
C GLY A 217 11.98 8.69 12.58
N ILE A 218 12.95 9.10 13.42
CA ILE A 218 14.14 8.29 13.73
C ILE A 218 13.73 7.04 14.50
N ALA A 219 12.85 7.18 15.50
CA ALA A 219 12.38 6.06 16.30
C ALA A 219 11.66 5.00 15.45
N THR A 220 10.85 5.41 14.48
CA THR A 220 10.19 4.46 13.57
C THR A 220 11.14 3.83 12.57
N SER A 221 12.07 4.62 12.01
CA SER A 221 13.10 4.07 11.12
C SER A 221 13.93 3.02 11.86
N LEU A 222 14.26 3.27 13.13
CA LEU A 222 14.95 2.32 13.99
C LEU A 222 14.11 1.07 14.28
N ALA A 223 12.82 1.24 14.55
CA ALA A 223 11.90 0.12 14.75
C ALA A 223 11.81 -0.79 13.52
N ILE A 224 11.73 -0.21 12.31
CA ILE A 224 11.76 -0.93 11.04
C ILE A 224 13.10 -1.65 10.86
N TRP A 225 14.20 -0.99 11.19
CA TRP A 225 15.52 -1.60 11.08
C TRP A 225 15.68 -2.81 12.02
N LEU A 226 15.21 -2.71 13.26
CA LEU A 226 15.30 -3.78 14.26
C LEU A 226 14.37 -4.97 13.98
N LEU A 227 13.16 -4.71 13.47
CA LEU A 227 12.08 -5.71 13.40
C LEU A 227 11.88 -6.30 11.99
N SER A 228 12.38 -5.63 10.95
CA SER A 228 12.30 -6.10 9.58
C SER A 228 13.54 -6.90 9.19
N MET A 229 13.34 -8.17 8.80
CA MET A 229 14.41 -9.02 8.24
C MET A 229 14.78 -8.52 6.84
N ARG A 230 16.06 -8.68 6.45
CA ARG A 230 16.50 -8.30 5.11
C ARG A 230 15.73 -9.08 4.05
N GLU A 231 14.95 -8.37 3.24
CA GLU A 231 14.34 -8.92 2.04
C GLU A 231 15.40 -9.05 0.94
N THR A 232 15.33 -10.11 0.15
CA THR A 232 16.10 -10.21 -1.09
C THR A 232 15.51 -9.27 -2.12
N PRO A 233 16.31 -8.43 -2.80
CA PRO A 233 15.80 -7.53 -3.84
C PRO A 233 15.07 -8.32 -4.93
N VAL A 234 13.95 -7.78 -5.41
CA VAL A 234 13.11 -8.43 -6.43
C VAL A 234 13.85 -8.56 -7.77
N ASP A 235 14.72 -7.59 -8.08
CA ASP A 235 15.46 -7.54 -9.34
C ASP A 235 16.95 -7.21 -9.12
N GLN A 236 17.71 -8.16 -8.53
CA GLN A 236 19.14 -8.01 -8.23
C GLN A 236 20.04 -7.69 -9.44
N HIS A 237 19.60 -8.01 -10.66
CA HIS A 237 20.36 -7.78 -11.91
C HIS A 237 19.71 -6.74 -12.83
N GLY A 238 18.64 -6.09 -12.37
CA GLY A 238 17.91 -5.09 -13.11
C GLY A 238 18.72 -3.84 -13.37
N LYS A 239 18.81 -3.42 -14.63
CA LYS A 239 19.36 -2.10 -14.97
C LYS A 239 18.33 -1.02 -14.63
N ILE A 240 18.80 0.08 -14.03
CA ILE A 240 18.00 1.27 -13.82
C ILE A 240 17.77 1.91 -15.19
N ASP A 241 16.51 1.95 -15.63
CA ASP A 241 16.15 2.74 -16.80
C ASP A 241 16.12 4.23 -16.41
N CYS A 242 17.30 4.85 -16.41
CA CYS A 242 17.47 6.27 -16.14
C CYS A 242 16.71 7.15 -17.14
N VAL A 243 16.51 6.67 -18.37
CA VAL A 243 15.82 7.44 -19.42
C VAL A 243 14.32 7.43 -19.19
N GLY A 244 13.74 6.27 -18.90
CA GLY A 244 12.34 6.14 -18.48
C GLY A 244 12.06 6.87 -17.17
N SER A 245 13.00 6.81 -16.22
CA SER A 245 12.93 7.56 -14.95
C SER A 245 12.93 9.08 -15.20
N ALA A 246 13.85 9.58 -16.03
CA ALA A 246 13.92 10.99 -16.38
C ALA A 246 12.66 11.46 -17.14
N LEU A 247 12.19 10.69 -18.12
CA LEU A 247 10.95 10.99 -18.86
C LEU A 247 9.72 10.99 -17.95
N GLY A 248 9.61 10.01 -17.04
CA GLY A 248 8.53 9.95 -16.06
C GLY A 248 8.53 11.13 -15.10
N THR A 249 9.70 11.45 -14.54
CA THR A 249 9.91 12.61 -13.67
C THR A 249 9.63 13.92 -14.41
N SER A 250 10.12 14.09 -15.64
CA SER A 250 9.82 15.25 -16.49
C SER A 250 8.33 15.37 -16.80
N SER A 251 7.65 14.27 -17.10
CA SER A 251 6.20 14.26 -17.34
C SER A 251 5.41 14.64 -16.09
N LEU A 252 5.82 14.18 -14.91
CA LEU A 252 5.18 14.56 -13.64
C LEU A 252 5.41 16.02 -13.28
N ILE A 253 6.62 16.54 -13.52
CA ILE A 253 6.94 17.97 -13.33
C ILE A 253 6.01 18.79 -14.24
N LEU A 254 5.94 18.45 -15.52
CA LEU A 254 5.14 19.18 -16.51
C LEU A 254 3.65 19.14 -16.15
N PHE A 255 3.13 17.98 -15.74
CA PHE A 255 1.75 17.83 -15.29
C PHE A 255 1.44 18.69 -14.06
N ASN A 256 2.35 18.74 -13.08
CA ASN A 256 2.18 19.60 -11.89
C ASN A 256 2.12 21.08 -12.24
N PHE A 257 2.87 21.51 -13.26
CA PHE A 257 2.83 22.90 -13.74
C PHE A 257 1.54 23.23 -14.50
N VAL A 258 0.95 22.27 -15.21
CA VAL A 258 -0.30 22.47 -15.96
C VAL A 258 -1.53 22.55 -15.06
N TRP A 259 -1.52 21.84 -13.92
CA TRP A 259 -2.68 21.79 -13.02
C TRP A 259 -2.76 22.97 -12.03
N LYS A 260 -1.75 23.84 -11.99
CA LYS A 260 -1.78 25.09 -11.22
C LYS A 260 -2.18 26.29 -12.07
#